data_AF-A0A6F9B2M0-F1
#
_entry.id   AF-A0A6F9B2M0-F1
#
_cell.length_a   1.000
_cell.length_b   1.000
_cell.length_c   1.000
_cell.angle_alpha   90.00
_cell.angle_beta   90.00
_cell.angle_gamma   90.00
#
_symmetry.space_group_name_H-M   'P 1'
#
loop_
_entity.id
_entity.type
_entity.pdbx_description
1 polymer ?
#
loop_
_entity_poly.entity_id
_entity_poly.type
_entity_poly.pdbx_seq_one_letter_code
_entity_poly.pdbx_strand_id
1 'polypeptide(L)'
;MSPSPTVPTSVELVKAADIKVIAALGDSLTTAIAANGSTILSVPVEYRHVSWSIGGYGTYQDVITLANIFKLFNPELLGPAPTWTLHGYPTSINETGFNFAVTGHNSL
;
A
#
# COMPACT_ATOMS: atom_id res chain seq x y z
N MET A 1 10.81 16.34 -2.04
CA MET A 1 10.35 17.53 -1.26
C MET A 1 10.99 17.40 0.12
N SER A 2 11.30 18.50 0.82
CA SER A 2 11.86 18.39 2.18
C SER A 2 10.73 18.38 3.23
N PRO A 3 10.84 17.59 4.32
CA PRO A 3 9.93 17.66 5.46
C PRO A 3 9.89 19.06 6.07
N SER A 4 8.85 19.33 6.86
CA SER A 4 8.71 20.51 7.68
C SER A 4 9.84 20.59 8.72
N PRO A 5 10.36 21.79 9.05
CA PRO A 5 11.45 21.95 10.02
C PRO A 5 11.14 21.38 11.42
N THR A 6 9.86 21.33 11.77
CA THR A 6 9.34 20.75 13.01
C THR A 6 8.12 19.90 12.70
N VAL A 7 7.80 18.94 13.57
CA VAL A 7 6.57 18.13 13.44
C VAL A 7 5.35 19.05 13.47
N PRO A 8 4.51 19.07 12.43
CA PRO A 8 3.31 19.89 12.41
C PRO A 8 2.37 19.53 13.56
N THR A 9 1.81 20.53 14.23
CA THR A 9 0.86 20.34 15.33
C THR A 9 -0.60 20.33 14.86
N SER A 10 -0.86 20.63 13.59
CA SER A 10 -2.19 20.69 12.99
C SER A 10 -2.17 20.17 11.55
N VAL A 11 -3.30 19.63 11.09
CA VAL A 11 -3.40 18.85 9.85
C VAL A 11 -3.17 19.69 8.59
N GLU A 12 -3.60 20.95 8.60
CA GLU A 12 -3.43 21.89 7.49
C GLU A 12 -1.98 22.30 7.24
N LEU A 13 -1.08 22.03 8.19
CA LEU A 13 0.35 22.30 8.08
C LEU A 13 1.14 21.08 7.59
N VAL A 14 0.51 19.90 7.53
CA VAL A 14 1.16 18.65 7.14
C VAL A 14 1.47 18.66 5.65
N LYS A 15 2.75 18.50 5.31
CA LYS A 15 3.20 18.26 3.94
C LYS A 15 3.23 16.78 3.66
N ALA A 16 3.14 16.39 2.38
CA ALA A 16 3.34 15.00 1.98
C ALA A 16 4.70 14.44 2.45
N ALA A 17 5.74 15.29 2.49
CA ALA A 17 7.06 14.93 2.98
C ALA A 17 7.13 14.67 4.50
N ASP A 18 6.12 15.11 5.28
CA ASP A 18 6.04 14.86 6.72
C ASP A 18 5.50 13.46 7.04
N ILE A 19 4.87 12.79 6.07
CA ILE A 19 4.31 11.45 6.24
C ILE A 19 5.43 10.42 6.18
N LYS A 20 5.71 9.76 7.30
CA LYS A 20 6.76 8.73 7.44
C LYS A 20 6.28 7.32 7.15
N VAL A 21 5.01 7.05 7.45
CA VAL A 21 4.41 5.73 7.39
C VAL A 21 3.07 5.84 6.68
N ILE A 22 2.81 4.88 5.79
CA ILE A 22 1.50 4.63 5.22
C ILE A 22 1.11 3.18 5.53
N ALA A 23 -0.15 2.97 5.91
CA ALA A 23 -0.70 1.66 6.22
C ALA A 23 -2.14 1.58 5.72
N ALA A 24 -2.60 0.36 5.43
CA ALA A 24 -3.96 0.13 5.00
C ALA A 24 -4.58 -1.05 5.74
N LEU A 25 -5.84 -0.90 6.10
CA LEU A 25 -6.71 -1.92 6.65
C LEU A 25 -7.87 -2.10 5.67
N GLY A 26 -8.39 -3.31 5.55
CA GLY A 26 -9.52 -3.57 4.67
C GLY A 26 -9.66 -5.04 4.30
N ASP A 27 -10.31 -5.25 3.17
CA ASP A 27 -10.69 -6.55 2.66
C ASP A 27 -9.95 -6.89 1.35
N SER A 28 -10.57 -7.71 0.51
CA SER A 28 -10.06 -8.16 -0.77
C SER A 28 -9.74 -7.02 -1.76
N LEU A 29 -10.43 -5.88 -1.66
CA LEU A 29 -10.14 -4.72 -2.51
C LEU A 29 -8.81 -4.08 -2.13
N THR A 30 -8.51 -3.99 -0.83
CA THR A 30 -7.25 -3.44 -0.33
C THR A 30 -6.08 -4.42 -0.51
N THR A 31 -6.32 -5.74 -0.46
CA THR A 31 -5.31 -6.75 -0.86
C THR A 31 -5.04 -6.77 -2.37
N ALA A 32 -5.90 -6.13 -3.17
CA ALA A 32 -5.86 -6.12 -4.63
C ALA A 32 -5.93 -7.55 -5.21
N ILE A 33 -6.90 -8.32 -4.71
CA ILE A 33 -7.14 -9.68 -5.20
C ILE A 33 -7.35 -9.67 -6.73
N ALA A 34 -6.66 -10.57 -7.42
CA ALA A 34 -6.72 -10.74 -8.87
C ALA A 34 -6.39 -9.49 -9.71
N ALA A 35 -5.86 -8.40 -9.14
CA ALA A 35 -5.78 -7.11 -9.82
C ALA A 35 -4.90 -7.10 -11.08
N ASN A 36 -3.88 -7.96 -11.16
CA ASN A 36 -3.06 -8.15 -12.36
C ASN A 36 -3.29 -9.55 -13.01
N GLY A 37 -4.48 -10.09 -12.80
CA GLY A 37 -4.89 -11.40 -13.29
C GLY A 37 -5.56 -11.34 -14.65
N SER A 38 -5.22 -12.30 -15.53
CA SER A 38 -5.85 -12.44 -16.86
C SER A 38 -6.82 -13.62 -16.96
N THR A 39 -6.90 -14.47 -15.93
CA THR A 39 -7.75 -15.67 -15.92
C THR A 39 -8.34 -15.89 -14.53
N ILE A 40 -9.37 -16.73 -14.42
CA ILE A 40 -9.98 -17.07 -13.13
C ILE A 40 -9.00 -17.74 -12.14
N LEU A 41 -7.91 -18.33 -12.64
CA LEU A 41 -6.89 -18.97 -11.81
C LEU A 41 -6.09 -17.97 -10.96
N SER A 42 -6.12 -16.67 -11.29
CA SER A 42 -5.45 -15.63 -10.48
C SER A 42 -6.29 -15.14 -9.32
N VAL A 43 -7.54 -15.61 -9.15
CA VAL A 43 -8.41 -15.20 -8.04
C VAL A 43 -7.74 -15.36 -6.68
N PRO A 44 -6.96 -16.41 -6.38
CA PRO A 44 -6.30 -16.51 -5.08
C PRO A 44 -5.11 -15.55 -4.89
N VAL A 45 -4.62 -14.89 -5.94
CA VAL A 45 -3.43 -14.05 -5.87
C VAL A 45 -3.82 -12.64 -5.42
N GLU A 46 -3.23 -12.19 -4.31
CA GLU A 46 -3.40 -10.85 -3.75
C GLU A 46 -2.25 -9.96 -4.24
N TYR A 47 -2.50 -9.13 -5.25
CA TYR A 47 -1.47 -8.28 -5.84
C TYR A 47 -1.24 -6.99 -5.01
N ARG A 48 -0.92 -7.15 -3.72
CA ARG A 48 -0.82 -6.05 -2.74
C ARG A 48 0.05 -4.89 -3.23
N HIS A 49 1.13 -5.19 -3.95
CA HIS A 49 2.05 -4.23 -4.57
C HIS A 49 1.44 -3.30 -5.62
N VAL A 50 0.30 -3.62 -6.21
CA VAL A 50 -0.44 -2.74 -7.14
C VAL A 50 -1.75 -2.23 -6.55
N SER A 51 -1.99 -2.47 -5.25
CA SER A 51 -3.18 -1.94 -4.56
C SER A 51 -3.23 -0.42 -4.65
N TRP A 52 -4.35 0.13 -5.09
CA TRP A 52 -4.52 1.57 -5.31
C TRP A 52 -4.21 2.40 -4.04
N SER A 53 -4.46 1.85 -2.85
CA SER A 53 -4.32 2.55 -1.58
C SER A 53 -2.92 2.43 -0.97
N ILE A 54 -2.15 1.39 -1.27
CA ILE A 54 -0.93 1.05 -0.52
C ILE A 54 0.16 0.33 -1.32
N GLY A 55 -0.06 0.04 -2.60
CA GLY A 55 0.89 -0.69 -3.43
C GLY A 55 2.19 0.09 -3.67
N GLY A 56 3.33 -0.57 -3.53
CA GLY A 56 4.67 0.03 -3.65
C GLY A 56 5.45 -0.35 -4.90
N TYR A 57 4.83 -1.02 -5.88
CA TYR A 57 5.51 -1.44 -7.11
C TYR A 57 6.00 -0.23 -7.91
N GLY A 58 7.30 -0.19 -8.18
CA GLY A 58 7.93 0.86 -8.98
C GLY A 58 7.66 2.26 -8.42
N THR A 59 7.22 3.15 -9.30
CA THR A 59 6.91 4.55 -9.04
C THR A 59 5.49 4.88 -9.50
N TYR A 60 5.06 6.14 -9.28
CA TYR A 60 3.74 6.61 -9.74
C TYR A 60 3.58 6.57 -11.28
N GLN A 61 4.68 6.49 -12.02
CA GLN A 61 4.65 6.36 -13.49
C GLN A 61 4.39 4.93 -13.94
N ASP A 62 4.75 3.93 -13.12
CA ASP A 62 4.53 2.51 -13.39
C ASP A 62 3.11 2.10 -12.95
N VAL A 63 2.76 2.42 -11.71
CA VAL A 63 1.44 2.15 -11.13
C VAL A 63 1.04 3.31 -10.23
N ILE A 64 -0.10 3.92 -10.54
CA ILE A 64 -0.64 5.02 -9.75
C ILE A 64 -1.31 4.44 -8.50
N THR A 65 -0.58 4.48 -7.38
CA THR A 65 -1.10 4.18 -6.04
C THR A 65 -0.90 5.39 -5.14
N LEU A 66 -1.69 5.50 -4.08
CA LEU A 66 -1.52 6.53 -3.07
C LEU A 66 -0.11 6.50 -2.47
N ALA A 67 0.42 5.30 -2.19
CA ALA A 67 1.78 5.10 -1.70
C ALA A 67 2.84 5.61 -2.69
N ASN A 68 2.71 5.32 -3.99
CA ASN A 68 3.65 5.78 -5.00
C ASN A 68 3.59 7.30 -5.23
N ILE A 69 2.41 7.92 -5.06
CA ILE A 69 2.26 9.38 -5.05
C ILE A 69 3.00 9.97 -3.84
N PHE A 70 2.88 9.39 -2.64
CA PHE A 70 3.65 9.85 -1.48
C PHE A 70 5.16 9.67 -1.66
N LYS A 71 5.61 8.57 -2.28
CA LYS A 71 7.03 8.34 -2.60
C LYS A 71 7.65 9.43 -3.49
N LEU A 72 6.86 10.12 -4.31
CA LEU A 72 7.32 11.29 -5.07
C LEU A 72 7.83 12.41 -4.16
N PHE A 73 7.15 12.62 -3.02
CA PHE A 73 7.46 13.69 -2.08
C PHE A 73 8.38 13.23 -0.96
N ASN A 74 8.26 11.97 -0.53
CA ASN A 74 9.08 11.29 0.48
C ASN A 74 9.54 9.89 0.01
N PRO A 75 10.74 9.76 -0.59
CA PRO A 75 11.28 8.46 -1.00
C PRO A 75 11.54 7.47 0.15
N GLU A 76 11.63 7.95 1.40
CA GLU A 76 11.86 7.13 2.60
C GLU A 76 10.55 6.63 3.25
N LEU A 77 9.41 6.78 2.56
CA LEU A 77 8.10 6.35 3.05
C LEU A 77 8.09 4.85 3.38
N LEU A 78 7.74 4.52 4.63
CA LEU A 78 7.61 3.14 5.11
C LEU A 78 6.20 2.61 4.95
N GLY A 79 6.09 1.31 4.70
CA GLY A 79 4.83 0.57 4.67
C GLY A 79 4.22 0.22 3.31
N PRO A 80 4.56 0.84 2.15
CA PRO A 80 4.04 0.38 0.86
C PRO A 80 4.27 -1.12 0.65
N ALA A 81 3.28 -1.82 0.11
CA ALA A 81 3.36 -3.25 -0.14
C ALA A 81 4.34 -3.55 -1.30
N PRO A 82 5.39 -4.36 -1.10
CA PRO A 82 6.43 -4.53 -2.11
C PRO A 82 6.11 -5.64 -3.13
N THR A 83 5.29 -6.64 -2.77
CA THR A 83 5.01 -7.79 -3.64
C THR A 83 3.55 -8.27 -3.56
N TRP A 84 3.21 -9.36 -4.23
CA TRP A 84 1.96 -10.10 -4.08
C TRP A 84 2.06 -11.16 -2.99
N THR A 85 0.91 -11.60 -2.50
CA THR A 85 0.76 -12.74 -1.58
C THR A 85 -0.28 -13.72 -2.11
N LEU A 86 -0.35 -14.92 -1.53
CA LEU A 86 -1.36 -15.91 -1.88
C LEU A 86 -2.41 -15.99 -0.77
N HIS A 87 -3.68 -15.82 -1.13
CA HIS A 87 -4.79 -15.90 -0.19
C HIS A 87 -4.78 -17.23 0.57
N GLY A 88 -4.91 -17.17 1.89
CA GLY A 88 -4.92 -18.35 2.77
C GLY A 88 -3.54 -18.90 3.15
N TYR A 89 -2.45 -18.32 2.63
CA TYR A 89 -1.09 -18.68 3.02
C TYR A 89 -0.56 -17.72 4.09
N PRO A 90 0.29 -18.19 5.03
CA PRO A 90 0.97 -17.31 5.96
C PRO A 90 1.77 -16.23 5.22
N THR A 91 1.74 -15.01 5.74
CA THR A 91 2.46 -13.87 5.16
C THR A 91 3.33 -13.20 6.21
N SER A 92 4.38 -12.53 5.75
CA SER A 92 5.27 -11.71 6.56
C SER A 92 5.16 -10.23 6.20
N ILE A 93 5.63 -9.36 7.09
CA ILE A 93 5.64 -7.91 6.85
C ILE A 93 6.51 -7.50 5.65
N ASN A 94 7.52 -8.33 5.33
CA ASN A 94 8.36 -8.13 4.16
C ASN A 94 7.59 -8.39 2.84
N GLU A 95 6.51 -9.15 2.88
CA GLU A 95 5.67 -9.45 1.72
C GLU A 95 4.48 -8.49 1.63
N THR A 96 3.84 -8.22 2.77
CA THR A 96 2.62 -7.39 2.82
C THR A 96 2.90 -5.90 2.88
N GLY A 97 4.09 -5.49 3.31
CA GLY A 97 4.27 -4.15 3.88
C GLY A 97 3.29 -3.93 5.02
N PHE A 98 2.79 -2.72 5.17
CA PHE A 98 1.71 -2.38 6.12
C PHE A 98 0.33 -2.42 5.45
N ASN A 99 0.19 -3.19 4.37
CA ASN A 99 -1.12 -3.62 3.91
C ASN A 99 -1.60 -4.76 4.80
N PHE A 100 -2.33 -4.42 5.85
CA PHE A 100 -2.91 -5.36 6.82
C PHE A 100 -4.31 -5.84 6.42
N ALA A 101 -4.73 -5.58 5.17
CA ALA A 101 -6.00 -6.07 4.69
C ALA A 101 -6.02 -7.59 4.59
N VAL A 102 -7.21 -8.16 4.80
CA VAL A 102 -7.45 -9.60 4.76
C VAL A 102 -8.61 -9.85 3.81
N THR A 103 -8.36 -10.58 2.73
CA THR A 103 -9.41 -10.96 1.78
C THR A 103 -10.57 -11.67 2.48
N GLY A 104 -11.79 -11.18 2.25
CA GLY A 104 -13.01 -11.71 2.87
C GLY A 104 -13.30 -11.19 4.28
N HIS A 105 -12.44 -10.32 4.83
CA HIS A 105 -12.65 -9.72 6.14
C HIS A 105 -13.74 -8.66 6.13
N ASN A 106 -14.39 -8.48 7.26
CA ASN A 106 -15.40 -7.45 7.49
C ASN A 106 -15.28 -6.95 8.94
N SER A 107 -16.07 -5.97 9.33
CA SER A 107 -15.98 -5.35 10.65
C SER A 107 -16.62 -6.14 11.80
N LEU A 108 -17.24 -7.30 11.52
CA LEU A 108 -17.97 -8.14 12.48
C LEU A 108 -17.18 -9.39 12.90
#